data_AF-A0A6A6NF42-F1
#
_entry.id   AF-A0A6A6NF42-F1
#
_cell.length_a   1.000
_cell.length_b   1.000
_cell.length_c   1.000
_cell.angle_alpha   90.00
_cell.angle_beta   90.00
_cell.angle_gamma   90.00
#
_symmetry.space_group_name_H-M   'P 1'
#
loop_
_entity.id
_entity.type
_entity.pdbx_description
1 polymer ?
#
loop_
_entity_poly.entity_id
_entity_poly.type
_entity_poly.pdbx_seq_one_letter_code
_entity_poly.pdbx_strand_id
1 'polypeptide(L)'
;MAVSAARPGDTILISAGGSHHVSNIQINKPLCLIGGGELPDETTLLCSRGSDSALEFLSTCKLTNLTVKAELGCCLLHRSGRLTIDGCILQCESNPLDYLSYPIVTTAGGNEIFSSSVKTNCDGVSVSQTRIEGGAKAVVTSGELALQRVRVICSRAYVYFWFDVEHK
;
A
#
# COMPACT_ATOMS: atom_id res chain seq x y z
N MET A 1 7.16 -7.72 15.04
CA MET A 1 6.85 -7.42 16.46
C MET A 1 6.15 -6.07 16.66
N ALA A 2 6.57 -4.99 16.00
CA ALA A 2 5.96 -3.66 16.17
C ALA A 2 4.43 -3.62 15.90
N VAL A 3 3.97 -4.14 14.77
CA VAL A 3 2.53 -4.19 14.43
C VAL A 3 1.72 -4.99 15.46
N SER A 4 2.26 -6.10 15.97
CA SER A 4 1.59 -6.91 16.99
C SER A 4 1.46 -6.15 18.32
N ALA A 5 2.53 -5.47 18.76
CA ALA A 5 2.57 -4.73 20.02
C ALA A 5 1.78 -3.41 20.02
N ALA A 6 1.57 -2.80 18.85
CA ALA A 6 0.86 -1.53 18.71
C ALA A 6 -0.62 -1.63 19.14
N ARG A 7 -1.18 -0.55 19.66
CA ARG A 7 -2.62 -0.42 19.93
C ARG A 7 -3.32 0.25 18.74
N PRO A 8 -4.64 0.07 18.59
CA PRO A 8 -5.42 0.82 17.61
C PRO A 8 -5.17 2.34 17.72
N GLY A 9 -4.81 2.98 16.61
CA GLY A 9 -4.49 4.40 16.51
C GLY A 9 -3.02 4.74 16.75
N ASP A 10 -2.18 3.78 17.13
CA ASP A 10 -0.76 4.05 17.34
C ASP A 10 -0.04 4.36 16.01
N THR A 11 1.04 5.13 16.14
CA THR A 11 1.98 5.43 15.05
C THR A 11 3.25 4.62 15.23
N ILE A 12 3.65 3.89 14.19
CA ILE A 12 4.89 3.13 14.14
C ILE A 12 5.87 3.89 13.25
N LEU A 13 6.93 4.40 13.87
CA LEU A 13 8.06 4.98 13.18
C LEU A 13 9.04 3.87 12.78
N ILE A 14 9.37 3.78 11.50
CA ILE A 14 10.33 2.82 10.96
C ILE A 14 11.65 3.55 10.80
N SER A 15 12.73 3.04 11.41
CA SER A 15 14.02 3.71 11.41
C SER A 15 14.62 3.86 10.00
N ALA A 16 15.20 5.02 9.73
CA ALA A 16 15.95 5.31 8.51
C ALA A 16 17.26 4.52 8.42
N GLY A 17 17.86 4.52 7.22
CA GLY A 17 19.22 4.01 6.98
C GLY A 17 19.31 2.49 6.82
N GLY A 18 18.18 1.80 6.60
CA GLY A 18 18.15 0.35 6.46
C GLY A 18 17.03 -0.18 5.58
N SER A 19 17.24 -1.40 5.08
CA SER A 19 16.23 -2.22 4.41
C SER A 19 15.63 -3.19 5.42
N HIS A 20 14.34 -3.03 5.69
CA HIS A 20 13.59 -3.88 6.61
C HIS A 20 12.88 -4.97 5.81
N HIS A 21 13.29 -6.22 6.01
CA HIS A 21 12.62 -7.34 5.35
C HIS A 21 11.22 -7.53 5.92
N VAL A 22 10.22 -7.50 5.05
CA VAL A 22 8.82 -7.73 5.37
C VAL A 22 8.26 -8.81 4.45
N SER A 23 7.37 -9.65 4.99
CA SER A 23 6.66 -10.65 4.21
C SER A 23 5.30 -10.86 4.85
N ASN A 24 4.26 -10.50 4.12
CA ASN A 24 2.85 -10.66 4.47
C ASN A 24 2.50 -10.14 5.87
N ILE A 25 2.96 -8.93 6.21
CA ILE A 25 2.64 -8.32 7.51
C ILE A 25 1.18 -7.85 7.49
N GLN A 26 0.36 -8.48 8.32
CA GLN A 26 -1.06 -8.19 8.44
C GLN A 26 -1.33 -7.03 9.42
N ILE A 27 -2.01 -6.01 8.93
CA ILE A 27 -2.45 -4.85 9.70
C ILE A 27 -3.96 -4.96 9.88
N ASN A 28 -4.37 -5.50 11.02
CA ASN A 28 -5.76 -5.79 11.38
C ASN A 28 -6.36 -4.78 12.37
N LYS A 29 -5.65 -3.68 12.63
CA LYS A 29 -6.08 -2.59 13.49
C LYS A 29 -5.66 -1.26 12.89
N PRO A 30 -6.34 -0.16 13.25
CA PRO A 30 -5.98 1.15 12.75
C PRO A 30 -4.56 1.53 13.14
N LEU A 31 -3.70 1.85 12.17
CA LEU A 31 -2.30 2.23 12.42
C LEU A 31 -1.84 3.33 11.46
N CYS A 32 -0.80 4.05 11.87
CA CYS A 32 -0.02 4.90 10.97
C CYS A 32 1.41 4.40 10.91
N LEU A 33 1.90 4.08 9.71
CA LEU A 33 3.29 3.71 9.47
C LEU A 33 4.01 4.88 8.81
N ILE A 34 5.11 5.32 9.43
CA ILE A 34 5.89 6.47 8.97
C ILE A 34 7.34 6.04 8.82
N GLY A 35 7.95 6.30 7.66
CA GLY A 35 9.40 6.18 7.53
C GLY A 35 10.12 7.34 8.20
N GLY A 36 11.16 7.04 8.97
CA GLY A 36 11.90 8.01 9.79
C GLY A 36 13.02 8.74 9.06
N GLY A 37 13.15 8.56 7.74
CA GLY A 37 14.10 9.30 6.90
C GLY A 37 13.62 10.71 6.57
N GLU A 38 14.54 11.55 6.09
CA GLU A 38 14.16 12.84 5.49
C GLU A 38 13.48 12.63 4.13
N LEU A 39 13.91 11.60 3.42
CA LEU A 39 13.36 11.17 2.14
C LEU A 39 12.77 9.74 2.24
N PRO A 40 11.77 9.40 1.41
CA PRO A 40 11.11 8.10 1.47
C PRO A 40 12.00 6.92 1.08
N ASP A 41 13.08 7.14 0.34
CA ASP A 41 14.08 6.13 -0.05
C ASP A 41 15.04 5.74 1.08
N GLU A 42 15.19 6.59 2.09
CA GLU A 42 16.00 6.30 3.28
C GLU A 42 15.35 5.28 4.22
N THR A 43 14.06 4.97 4.03
CA THR A 43 13.35 3.92 4.78
C THR A 43 12.71 2.93 3.82
N THR A 44 13.32 1.76 3.65
CA THR A 44 12.86 0.76 2.69
C THR A 44 12.30 -0.48 3.38
N LEU A 45 11.08 -0.86 3.02
CA LEU A 45 10.48 -2.16 3.30
C LEU A 45 10.70 -3.08 2.10
N LEU A 46 11.47 -4.15 2.29
CA LEU A 46 11.83 -5.07 1.21
C LEU A 46 11.07 -6.38 1.35
N CYS A 47 10.34 -6.73 0.30
CA CYS A 47 9.57 -7.96 0.19
C CYS A 47 10.19 -8.90 -0.84
N SER A 48 10.70 -10.04 -0.36
CA SER A 48 11.41 -11.03 -1.17
C SER A 48 10.47 -11.93 -1.97
N ARG A 49 10.99 -12.57 -3.01
CA ARG A 49 10.25 -13.57 -3.80
C ARG A 49 9.54 -14.64 -2.96
N GLY A 50 8.29 -14.96 -3.35
CA GLY A 50 7.48 -16.03 -2.77
C GLY A 50 6.47 -15.59 -1.71
N SER A 51 6.41 -14.29 -1.39
CA SER A 51 5.36 -13.69 -0.56
C SER A 51 4.17 -13.23 -1.40
N ASP A 52 2.94 -13.41 -0.89
CA ASP A 52 1.73 -12.88 -1.55
C ASP A 52 1.69 -11.34 -1.58
N SER A 53 2.13 -10.69 -0.48
CA SER A 53 2.20 -9.23 -0.35
C SER A 53 3.25 -8.77 0.66
N ALA A 54 3.74 -7.52 0.57
CA ALA A 54 4.59 -6.95 1.61
C ALA A 54 3.79 -6.59 2.87
N LEU A 55 2.71 -5.83 2.67
CA LEU A 55 1.77 -5.41 3.70
C LEU A 55 0.34 -5.76 3.26
N GLU A 56 -0.39 -6.40 4.17
CA GLU A 56 -1.81 -6.74 3.99
C GLU A 56 -2.66 -5.91 4.97
N PHE A 57 -3.60 -5.14 4.43
CA PHE A 57 -4.45 -4.22 5.20
C PHE A 57 -5.86 -4.80 5.34
N LEU A 58 -6.21 -5.14 6.58
CA LEU A 58 -7.53 -5.59 7.01
C LEU A 58 -8.23 -4.50 7.85
N SER A 59 -7.63 -3.31 7.95
CA SER A 59 -8.13 -2.16 8.70
C SER A 59 -7.61 -0.86 8.10
N THR A 60 -8.19 0.25 8.54
CA THR A 60 -7.79 1.60 8.10
C THR A 60 -6.34 1.88 8.45
N CYS A 61 -5.52 2.28 7.48
CA CYS A 61 -4.10 2.50 7.71
C CYS A 61 -3.59 3.69 6.91
N LYS A 62 -2.60 4.39 7.46
CA LYS A 62 -1.87 5.44 6.75
C LYS A 62 -0.41 5.04 6.60
N LEU A 63 0.09 5.10 5.36
CA LEU A 63 1.50 4.95 5.02
C LEU A 63 2.05 6.31 4.60
N THR A 64 3.18 6.70 5.18
CA THR A 64 3.85 7.96 4.83
C THR A 64 5.36 7.81 4.77
N ASN A 65 5.98 8.52 3.83
CA ASN A 65 7.41 8.76 3.77
C ASN A 65 8.26 7.48 3.83
N LEU A 66 7.87 6.44 3.11
CA LEU A 66 8.61 5.18 3.05
C LEU A 66 8.57 4.58 1.66
N THR A 67 9.55 3.71 1.40
CA THR A 67 9.63 2.91 0.19
C THR A 67 9.17 1.49 0.48
N VAL A 68 8.28 0.94 -0.34
CA VAL A 68 7.96 -0.48 -0.34
C VAL A 68 8.43 -1.08 -1.64
N LYS A 69 9.36 -2.03 -1.57
CA LYS A 69 9.90 -2.75 -2.71
C LYS A 69 9.45 -4.20 -2.67
N ALA A 70 8.88 -4.69 -3.77
CA ALA A 70 8.47 -6.08 -3.93
C ALA A 70 9.18 -6.73 -5.13
N GLU A 71 9.86 -7.86 -4.91
CA GLU A 71 10.54 -8.60 -5.98
C GLU A 71 9.57 -9.44 -6.85
N LEU A 72 8.55 -10.03 -6.23
CA LEU A 72 7.51 -10.83 -6.89
C LEU A 72 6.24 -10.77 -6.04
N GLY A 73 5.18 -10.16 -6.57
CA GLY A 73 3.92 -9.95 -5.88
C GLY A 73 3.50 -8.48 -5.87
N CYS A 74 2.71 -8.08 -4.87
CA CYS A 74 2.26 -6.71 -4.68
C CYS A 74 2.94 -6.04 -3.49
N CYS A 75 3.11 -4.71 -3.57
CA CYS A 75 3.62 -3.95 -2.42
C CYS A 75 2.55 -3.90 -1.34
N LEU A 76 1.32 -3.55 -1.73
CA LEU A 76 0.22 -3.30 -0.81
C LEU A 76 -1.01 -4.10 -1.23
N LEU A 77 -1.51 -4.96 -0.33
CA LEU A 77 -2.76 -5.67 -0.49
C LEU A 77 -3.82 -5.08 0.44
N HIS A 78 -4.81 -4.40 -0.11
CA HIS A 78 -5.91 -3.79 0.62
C HIS A 78 -7.16 -4.66 0.58
N ARG A 79 -7.66 -5.08 1.75
CA ARG A 79 -8.88 -5.90 1.86
C ARG A 79 -10.04 -5.22 2.57
N SER A 80 -9.79 -4.29 3.49
CA SER A 80 -10.83 -3.55 4.20
C SER A 80 -10.30 -2.27 4.86
N GLY A 81 -11.19 -1.29 5.04
CA GLY A 81 -10.91 0.00 5.66
C GLY A 81 -10.48 1.06 4.65
N ARG A 82 -9.94 2.17 5.15
CA ARG A 82 -9.35 3.21 4.30
C ARG A 82 -7.83 3.13 4.33
N LEU A 83 -7.21 2.93 3.18
CA LEU A 83 -5.76 2.98 3.02
C LEU A 83 -5.35 4.34 2.47
N THR A 84 -4.57 5.10 3.22
CA THR A 84 -4.00 6.39 2.77
C THR A 84 -2.51 6.21 2.52
N ILE A 85 -2.05 6.54 1.31
CA ILE A 85 -0.65 6.42 0.89
C ILE A 85 -0.19 7.80 0.49
N ASP A 86 0.76 8.36 1.22
CA ASP A 86 1.15 9.76 1.06
C ASP A 86 2.68 9.92 1.08
N GLY A 87 3.23 10.47 -0.01
CA GLY A 87 4.68 10.70 -0.11
C GLY A 87 5.51 9.41 -0.10
N CYS A 88 4.96 8.29 -0.59
CA CYS A 88 5.66 7.01 -0.61
C CYS A 88 6.31 6.71 -1.97
N ILE A 89 7.16 5.67 -2.00
CA ILE A 89 7.64 5.06 -3.23
C ILE A 89 7.20 3.59 -3.23
N LEU A 90 6.45 3.16 -4.24
CA LEU A 90 6.06 1.77 -4.43
C LEU A 90 6.80 1.23 -5.64
N GLN A 91 7.64 0.22 -5.42
CA GLN A 91 8.50 -0.34 -6.46
C GLN A 91 8.27 -1.84 -6.60
N CYS A 92 7.74 -2.24 -7.75
CA CYS A 92 7.76 -3.64 -8.18
C CYS A 92 9.01 -3.86 -9.04
N GLU A 93 9.86 -4.81 -8.67
CA GLU A 93 11.07 -5.11 -9.42
C GLU A 93 10.74 -5.75 -10.78
N SER A 94 11.49 -5.35 -11.81
CA SER A 94 11.32 -5.90 -13.16
C SER A 94 11.73 -7.37 -13.21
N ASN A 95 10.79 -8.21 -13.59
CA ASN A 95 10.86 -9.66 -13.63
C ASN A 95 10.19 -10.16 -14.92
N PRO A 96 10.63 -11.27 -15.54
CA PRO A 96 9.90 -11.88 -16.66
C PRO A 96 8.41 -12.15 -16.39
N LEU A 97 7.98 -12.15 -15.12
CA LEU A 97 6.58 -12.24 -14.67
C LEU A 97 5.94 -10.89 -14.33
N ASP A 98 6.43 -9.77 -14.87
CA ASP A 98 5.95 -8.39 -14.57
C ASP A 98 4.45 -8.17 -14.83
N TYR A 99 3.83 -9.00 -15.65
CA TYR A 99 2.37 -8.99 -15.85
C TYR A 99 1.57 -9.44 -14.61
N LEU A 100 2.24 -10.02 -13.61
CA LEU A 100 1.67 -10.46 -12.34
C LEU A 100 1.98 -9.51 -11.18
N SER A 101 2.89 -8.55 -11.36
CA SER A 101 3.25 -7.59 -10.32
C SER A 101 2.42 -6.31 -10.43
N TYR A 102 1.77 -5.97 -9.32
CA TYR A 102 0.92 -4.79 -9.19
C TYR A 102 1.29 -4.09 -7.87
N PRO A 103 1.74 -2.83 -7.87
CA PRO A 103 2.14 -2.15 -6.65
C PRO A 103 1.01 -2.09 -5.61
N ILE A 104 -0.20 -1.77 -6.05
CA ILE A 104 -1.39 -1.74 -5.19
C ILE A 104 -2.41 -2.73 -5.73
N VAL A 105 -2.89 -3.62 -4.86
CA VAL A 105 -4.02 -4.50 -5.15
C VAL A 105 -5.09 -4.23 -4.09
N THR A 106 -6.31 -3.93 -4.51
CA THR A 106 -7.45 -3.85 -3.60
C THR A 106 -8.46 -4.94 -3.94
N THR A 107 -8.77 -5.77 -2.95
CA THR A 107 -9.84 -6.77 -3.01
C THR A 107 -11.03 -6.42 -2.12
N ALA A 108 -11.00 -5.23 -1.52
CA ALA A 108 -12.12 -4.70 -0.74
C ALA A 108 -13.38 -4.55 -1.61
N GLY A 109 -14.54 -4.84 -1.04
CA GLY A 109 -15.82 -4.91 -1.77
C GLY A 109 -16.05 -6.20 -2.58
N GLY A 110 -15.07 -7.11 -2.64
CA GLY A 110 -15.19 -8.44 -3.23
C GLY A 110 -15.66 -9.49 -2.22
N ASN A 111 -16.96 -9.50 -1.90
CA ASN A 111 -17.73 -10.57 -1.23
C ASN A 111 -16.97 -11.54 -0.29
N GLU A 112 -17.01 -11.29 1.03
CA GLU A 112 -16.77 -12.28 2.09
C GLU A 112 -17.94 -12.21 3.09
N ILE A 113 -18.50 -13.39 3.41
CA ILE A 113 -19.75 -13.68 4.14
C ILE A 113 -19.73 -13.24 5.62
N PHE A 114 -18.71 -12.51 6.05
CA PHE A 114 -18.53 -12.02 7.42
C PHE A 114 -18.22 -10.52 7.44
N SER A 115 -19.24 -9.68 7.27
CA SER A 115 -19.21 -8.37 7.90
C SER A 115 -20.57 -8.10 8.56
N SER A 116 -20.50 -7.83 9.86
CA SER A 116 -21.63 -7.39 10.68
C SER A 116 -22.44 -6.30 9.98
N SER A 117 -23.76 -6.33 10.15
CA SER A 117 -24.78 -5.40 9.64
C SER A 117 -24.58 -3.92 10.04
N VAL A 118 -23.44 -3.33 9.67
CA VAL A 118 -23.20 -1.90 9.71
C VAL A 118 -22.62 -1.53 8.35
N LYS A 119 -23.44 -0.89 7.52
CA LYS A 119 -23.02 -0.30 6.25
C LYS A 119 -21.91 0.72 6.52
N THR A 120 -20.65 0.30 6.53
CA THR A 120 -19.53 1.24 6.41
C THR A 120 -19.12 1.26 4.96
N ASN A 121 -19.73 2.20 4.25
CA ASN A 121 -19.45 2.63 2.88
C ASN A 121 -18.04 3.29 2.82
N CYS A 122 -17.01 2.63 3.34
CA CYS A 122 -15.74 3.28 3.73
C CYS A 122 -14.49 2.57 3.24
N ASP A 123 -14.62 1.45 2.52
CA ASP A 123 -13.48 0.83 1.87
C ASP A 123 -12.97 1.74 0.75
N GLY A 124 -11.66 2.02 0.76
CA GLY A 124 -11.07 2.83 -0.29
C GLY A 124 -9.58 3.06 -0.13
N VAL A 125 -8.93 3.42 -1.22
CA VAL A 125 -7.50 3.73 -1.25
C VAL A 125 -7.33 5.16 -1.75
N SER A 126 -6.65 6.01 -0.99
CA SER A 126 -6.29 7.37 -1.40
C SER A 126 -4.77 7.44 -1.54
N VAL A 127 -4.31 7.86 -2.71
CA VAL A 127 -2.89 8.01 -3.05
C VAL A 127 -2.61 9.48 -3.30
N SER A 128 -1.57 10.01 -2.66
CA SER A 128 -1.08 11.36 -2.84
C SER A 128 0.44 11.41 -2.87
N GLN A 129 1.00 12.27 -3.73
CA GLN A 129 2.44 12.53 -3.80
C GLN A 129 3.32 11.27 -3.89
N THR A 130 2.79 10.19 -4.46
CA THR A 130 3.43 8.87 -4.39
C THR A 130 4.05 8.52 -5.73
N ARG A 131 5.28 8.00 -5.71
CA ARG A 131 5.94 7.44 -6.90
C ARG A 131 5.58 5.97 -7.01
N ILE A 132 5.20 5.55 -8.20
CA ILE A 132 4.84 4.16 -8.49
C ILE A 132 5.69 3.71 -9.68
N GLU A 133 6.53 2.70 -9.44
CA GLU A 133 7.55 2.25 -10.39
C GLU A 133 7.48 0.73 -10.57
N GLY A 134 7.51 0.30 -11.83
CA GLY A 134 7.39 -1.11 -12.19
C GLY A 134 5.97 -1.68 -12.07
N GLY A 135 5.83 -2.96 -12.41
CA GLY A 135 4.55 -3.65 -12.52
C GLY A 135 3.75 -3.29 -13.77
N ALA A 136 2.77 -4.12 -14.12
CA ALA A 136 1.96 -3.93 -15.34
C ALA A 136 0.92 -2.81 -15.21
N LYS A 137 0.42 -2.56 -14.00
CA LYS A 137 -0.52 -1.47 -13.67
C LYS A 137 -0.22 -0.94 -12.28
N ALA A 138 -0.43 0.36 -12.06
CA ALA A 138 -0.22 1.01 -10.77
C ALA A 138 -1.16 0.48 -9.67
N VAL A 139 -2.42 0.22 -10.03
CA VAL A 139 -3.43 -0.34 -9.12
C VAL A 139 -4.31 -1.34 -9.85
N VAL A 140 -4.65 -2.42 -9.16
CA VAL A 140 -5.67 -3.40 -9.57
C VAL A 140 -6.75 -3.43 -8.52
N THR A 141 -8.00 -3.33 -8.97
CA THR A 141 -9.19 -3.46 -8.12
C THR A 141 -9.92 -4.76 -8.46
N SER A 142 -10.38 -5.49 -7.45
CA SER A 142 -11.34 -6.58 -7.61
C SER A 142 -12.60 -6.25 -6.83
N GLY A 143 -13.73 -6.10 -7.52
CA GLY A 143 -15.02 -5.72 -6.92
C GLY A 143 -15.58 -4.42 -7.51
N GLU A 144 -16.38 -3.72 -6.70
CA GLU A 144 -17.10 -2.49 -7.10
C GLU A 144 -16.26 -1.21 -7.02
N LEU A 145 -15.08 -1.28 -6.41
CA LEU A 145 -14.17 -0.15 -6.30
C LEU A 145 -13.58 0.24 -7.66
N ALA A 146 -13.65 1.52 -7.97
CA ALA A 146 -13.16 2.09 -9.22
C ALA A 146 -12.13 3.18 -8.94
N LEU A 147 -11.13 3.25 -9.84
CA LEU A 147 -10.17 4.33 -9.86
C LEU A 147 -10.84 5.65 -10.27
N GLN A 148 -10.67 6.69 -9.46
CA GLN A 148 -11.28 8.01 -9.61
C GLN A 148 -10.28 9.12 -9.25
N ARG A 149 -10.61 10.36 -9.63
CA ARG A 149 -9.85 11.58 -9.28
C ARG A 149 -8.34 11.52 -9.59
N VAL A 150 -7.98 10.87 -10.70
CA VAL A 150 -6.58 10.65 -11.10
C VAL A 150 -5.92 11.95 -11.54
N ARG A 151 -4.76 12.25 -10.96
CA ARG A 151 -3.84 13.30 -11.38
C ARG A 151 -2.42 12.74 -11.39
N VAL A 152 -1.66 13.14 -12.39
CA VAL A 152 -0.27 12.73 -12.55
C VAL A 152 0.56 13.99 -12.74
N ILE A 153 1.63 14.14 -11.95
CA ILE A 153 2.57 15.26 -12.08
C ILE A 153 3.93 14.69 -12.44
N CYS A 154 4.43 15.08 -13.60
CA CYS A 154 5.76 14.71 -14.06
C CYS A 154 6.76 15.81 -13.66
N SER A 155 7.77 15.43 -12.89
CA SER A 155 8.97 16.23 -12.66
C SER A 155 10.06 15.85 -13.66
N ARG A 156 11.23 16.51 -13.61
CA ARG A 156 12.36 16.19 -14.50
C ARG A 156 12.88 14.75 -14.32
N ALA A 157 12.78 14.19 -13.12
CA ALA A 157 13.37 12.88 -12.79
C ALA A 157 12.32 11.80 -12.47
N TYR A 158 11.13 12.20 -12.00
CA TYR A 158 10.14 11.27 -11.47
C TYR A 158 8.70 11.64 -11.82
N VAL A 159 7.83 10.64 -11.84
CA VAL A 159 6.38 10.78 -12.01
C VAL A 159 5.69 10.53 -10.68
N TYR A 160 4.85 11.47 -10.26
CA TYR A 160 4.08 11.40 -9.02
C TYR A 160 2.60 11.20 -9.34
N PHE A 161 1.94 10.36 -8.54
CA PHE A 161 0.54 9.98 -8.70
C PHE A 161 -0.31 10.50 -7.54
N TRP A 162 -1.50 10.97 -7.90
CA TRP A 162 -2.62 11.20 -7.00
C TRP A 162 -3.85 10.52 -7.58
N PHE A 163 -4.55 9.73 -6.79
CA PHE A 163 -5.81 9.14 -7.20
C PHE A 163 -6.53 8.57 -6.00
N ASP A 164 -7.84 8.40 -6.16
CA ASP A 164 -8.67 7.68 -5.21
C ASP A 164 -9.18 6.39 -5.84
N VAL A 165 -9.40 5.38 -5.02
CA VAL A 165 -10.08 4.15 -5.36
C VAL A 165 -11.24 4.02 -4.40
N GLU A 166 -12.44 4.30 -4.88
CA GLU A 166 -13.67 4.37 -4.10
C GLU A 166 -14.82 3.70 -4.87
N HIS A 167 -15.93 3.43 -4.20
CA HIS A 167 -17.15 2.98 -4.88
C HIS A 167 -17.61 4.00 -5.92
N LYS A 168 -18.16 3.52 -7.04
CA LYS A 168 -18.74 4.37 -8.09
C LYS A 168 -19.97 5.14 -7.61
#